data_AF-A0A816MYX4-F1
#
_entry.id   AF-A0A816MYX4-F1
#
_cell.length_a   1.000
_cell.length_b   1.000
_cell.length_c   1.000
_cell.angle_alpha   90.00
_cell.angle_beta   90.00
_cell.angle_gamma   90.00
#
_symmetry.space_group_name_H-M   'P 1'
#
loop_
_entity.id
_entity.type
_entity.pdbx_description
1 polymer ?
#
loop_
_entity_poly.entity_id
_entity_poly.type
_entity_poly.pdbx_seq_one_letter_code
_entity_poly.pdbx_strand_id
1 'polypeptide(L)'
;MHAHTPSYHVGIVPTRARATGISSTTIANTYVALSDILGSTKLMSLPSKNALEVKFEHIKLGQLTTLRIGHDNSGKMPRWNIDHVLVRNQLTGSVYRFPCRRWLGKGIDDDSLERLLFVDSTY
;
A
#
# COMPACT_ATOMS: atom_id res chain seq x y z
N MET A 1 18.93 -18.69 -20.46
CA MET A 1 17.82 -18.71 -19.47
C MET A 1 17.44 -17.27 -19.18
N HIS A 2 16.24 -16.81 -19.53
CA HIS A 2 15.79 -15.46 -19.18
C HIS A 2 15.41 -15.44 -17.70
N ALA A 3 16.12 -14.64 -16.91
CA ALA A 3 15.73 -14.39 -15.53
C ALA A 3 14.36 -13.70 -15.54
N HIS A 4 13.35 -14.37 -14.99
CA HIS A 4 12.03 -13.77 -14.85
C HIS A 4 12.09 -12.68 -13.78
N THR A 5 11.70 -11.46 -14.14
CA THR A 5 11.52 -10.36 -13.20
C THR A 5 10.44 -10.74 -12.19
N PRO A 6 10.72 -10.71 -10.86
CA PRO A 6 9.71 -11.01 -9.85
C PRO A 6 8.54 -10.05 -9.95
N SER A 7 7.34 -10.55 -9.63
CA SER A 7 6.15 -9.71 -9.49
C SER A 7 5.64 -9.73 -8.06
N TYR A 8 5.11 -8.58 -7.63
CA TYR A 8 4.53 -8.37 -6.33
C TYR A 8 3.05 -8.01 -6.52
N HIS A 9 2.18 -8.68 -5.77
CA HIS A 9 0.76 -8.34 -5.71
C HIS A 9 0.48 -7.64 -4.39
N VAL A 10 0.03 -6.39 -4.46
CA VAL A 10 -0.28 -5.55 -3.31
C VAL A 10 -1.79 -5.44 -3.19
N GLY A 11 -2.35 -5.90 -2.08
CA GLY A 11 -3.76 -5.74 -1.72
C GLY A 11 -3.90 -4.82 -0.52
N ILE A 12 -4.70 -3.79 -0.65
CA ILE A 12 -4.97 -2.80 0.39
C ILE A 12 -6.35 -3.09 0.99
N VAL A 13 -6.39 -3.18 2.31
CA VAL A 13 -7.61 -3.47 3.05
C VAL A 13 -8.05 -2.20 3.77
N PRO A 14 -9.09 -1.50 3.28
CA PRO A 14 -9.69 -0.38 4.00
C PRO A 14 -10.27 -0.85 5.32
N THR A 15 -10.27 0.03 6.32
CA THR A 15 -11.00 -0.25 7.56
C THR A 15 -12.49 -0.38 7.26
N ARG A 16 -13.15 -1.35 7.89
CA ARG A 16 -14.60 -1.51 7.78
C ARG A 16 -15.28 -0.19 8.14
N ALA A 17 -16.19 0.28 7.29
CA ALA A 17 -16.97 1.48 7.58
C ALA A 17 -17.66 1.31 8.95
N ARG A 18 -17.26 2.12 9.92
CA ARG A 18 -17.88 2.17 11.25
C ARG A 18 -18.28 3.60 11.52
N ALA A 19 -19.57 3.81 11.82
CA ALA A 19 -20.26 4.91 12.52
C ALA A 19 -19.90 6.40 12.24
N THR A 20 -18.77 6.74 11.62
CA THR A 20 -18.31 8.12 11.42
C THR A 20 -18.93 8.80 10.21
N GLY A 21 -19.63 8.05 9.34
CA GLY A 21 -20.21 8.55 8.08
C GLY A 21 -19.18 8.90 7.00
N ILE A 22 -17.87 8.74 7.27
CA ILE A 22 -16.79 9.00 6.32
C ILE A 22 -16.41 7.69 5.62
N SER A 23 -16.40 7.67 4.29
CA SER A 23 -15.90 6.53 3.52
C SER A 23 -14.45 6.21 3.91
N SER A 24 -14.14 4.93 4.07
CA SER A 24 -12.76 4.48 4.28
C SER A 24 -11.97 4.32 2.98
N THR A 25 -12.60 4.52 1.81
CA THR A 25 -11.93 4.52 0.50
C THR A 25 -11.66 5.95 0.01
N THR A 26 -10.73 6.09 -0.93
CA THR A 26 -10.33 7.37 -1.52
C THR A 26 -10.47 7.37 -3.04
N ILE A 27 -10.78 8.55 -3.59
CA ILE A 27 -10.77 8.80 -5.05
C ILE A 27 -9.56 9.63 -5.50
N ALA A 28 -8.61 9.88 -4.60
CA ALA A 28 -7.31 10.45 -4.94
C ALA A 28 -6.46 9.43 -5.72
N ASN A 29 -5.40 9.91 -6.37
CA ASN A 29 -4.42 8.98 -6.96
C ASN A 29 -3.55 8.42 -5.83
N THR A 30 -3.52 7.10 -5.71
CA THR A 30 -2.79 6.39 -4.64
C THR A 30 -1.53 5.72 -5.19
N TYR A 31 -0.56 5.51 -4.31
CA TYR A 31 0.71 4.86 -4.66
C TYR A 31 1.23 4.04 -3.49
N VAL A 32 2.10 3.08 -3.83
CA VAL A 32 2.86 2.28 -2.87
C VAL A 32 4.34 2.18 -3.27
N ALA A 33 5.22 1.94 -2.31
CA ALA A 33 6.58 1.49 -2.56
C ALA A 33 6.99 0.43 -1.53
N LEU A 34 7.67 -0.61 -1.99
CA LEU A 34 8.17 -1.70 -1.15
C LEU A 34 9.65 -1.49 -0.88
N SER A 35 10.14 -1.95 0.26
CA SER A 35 11.57 -1.93 0.56
C SER A 35 12.00 -3.15 1.36
N ASP A 36 13.25 -3.52 1.18
CA ASP A 36 13.99 -4.48 2.00
C ASP A 36 15.29 -3.82 2.51
N ILE A 37 16.24 -4.60 3.00
CA ILE A 37 17.55 -4.10 3.43
C ILE A 37 18.46 -3.67 2.27
N LEU A 38 18.17 -4.09 1.04
CA LEU A 38 19.00 -3.87 -0.14
C LEU A 38 18.55 -2.64 -0.94
N GLY A 39 17.28 -2.23 -0.80
CA GLY A 39 16.76 -1.03 -1.42
C GLY A 39 15.24 -0.95 -1.44
N SER A 40 14.74 -0.10 -2.34
CA SER A 40 13.31 0.17 -2.48
C SER A 40 12.86 0.16 -3.94
N THR A 41 11.58 -0.12 -4.16
CA THR A 41 10.96 0.13 -5.46
C THR A 41 10.81 1.64 -5.71
N LYS A 42 10.54 2.01 -6.96
CA LYS A 42 9.96 3.32 -7.26
C LYS A 42 8.55 3.42 -6.66
N LEU A 43 7.97 4.62 -6.60
CA LEU A 43 6.55 4.77 -6.32
C LEU A 43 5.74 4.11 -7.44
N MET A 44 4.87 3.20 -7.07
CA MET A 44 4.05 2.41 -7.96
C MET A 44 2.59 2.84 -7.80
N SER A 45 2.07 3.52 -8.81
CA SER A 45 0.70 4.05 -8.79
C SER A 45 -0.32 2.93 -8.93
N LEU A 46 -1.41 3.02 -8.20
CA LEU A 46 -2.55 2.14 -8.42
C LEU A 46 -3.24 2.47 -9.76
N PRO A 47 -3.88 1.48 -10.41
CA PRO A 47 -4.33 1.61 -11.80
C PRO A 47 -5.52 2.55 -12.00
N SER A 48 -6.31 2.79 -10.94
CA SER A 48 -7.50 3.64 -11.01
C SER A 48 -7.90 4.18 -9.64
N LYS A 49 -8.79 5.17 -9.63
CA LYS A 49 -9.43 5.68 -8.41
C LYS A 49 -10.22 4.55 -7.74
N ASN A 50 -10.21 4.50 -6.41
CA ASN A 50 -10.78 3.41 -5.60
C ASN A 50 -10.14 2.01 -5.83
N ALA A 51 -9.08 1.88 -6.62
CA ALA A 51 -8.38 0.60 -6.70
C ALA A 51 -7.87 0.19 -5.31
N LEU A 52 -8.03 -1.09 -4.98
CA LEU A 52 -7.56 -1.67 -3.73
C LEU A 52 -6.46 -2.70 -3.97
N GLU A 53 -6.10 -2.95 -5.21
CA GLU A 53 -5.07 -3.91 -5.55
C GLU A 53 -4.26 -3.44 -6.74
N VAL A 54 -3.02 -3.92 -6.79
CA VAL A 54 -2.15 -3.70 -7.93
C VAL A 54 -1.04 -4.73 -7.99
N LYS A 55 -0.65 -5.11 -9.21
CA LYS A 55 0.47 -6.00 -9.49
C LYS A 55 1.56 -5.23 -10.22
N PHE A 56 2.80 -5.39 -9.79
CA PHE A 56 3.94 -4.79 -10.47
C PHE A 56 5.09 -5.78 -10.62
N GLU A 57 5.81 -5.65 -11.72
CA GLU A 57 7.12 -6.27 -11.93
C GLU A 57 8.20 -5.30 -11.48
N HIS A 58 9.16 -5.77 -10.69
CA HIS A 58 10.23 -4.93 -10.18
C HIS A 58 11.50 -5.76 -9.92
N ILE A 59 12.60 -5.09 -9.57
CA ILE A 59 13.83 -5.78 -9.16
C ILE A 59 13.52 -6.75 -8.02
N LYS A 60 14.31 -7.82 -7.95
CA LYS A 60 14.19 -8.80 -6.88
C LYS A 60 14.54 -8.14 -5.55
N LEU A 61 13.53 -7.95 -4.71
CA LEU A 61 13.69 -7.72 -3.28
C LEU A 61 13.77 -9.07 -2.55
N GLY A 62 14.56 -9.10 -1.48
CA GLY A 62 14.63 -10.17 -0.50
C GLY A 62 13.42 -10.16 0.44
N GLN A 63 13.67 -10.16 1.75
CA GLN A 63 12.62 -10.06 2.76
C GLN A 63 12.16 -8.60 2.91
N LEU A 64 10.89 -8.34 2.64
CA LEU A 64 10.34 -6.99 2.75
C LEU A 64 10.34 -6.54 4.21
N THR A 65 10.82 -5.32 4.45
CA THR A 65 10.91 -4.71 5.78
C THR A 65 9.89 -3.60 5.95
N THR A 66 9.69 -2.78 4.91
CA THR A 66 8.79 -1.62 4.96
C THR A 66 7.96 -1.45 3.71
N LEU A 67 6.81 -0.79 3.87
CA LEU A 67 5.93 -0.37 2.79
C LEU A 67 5.57 1.11 2.97
N ARG A 68 5.81 1.92 1.96
CA ARG A 68 5.24 3.28 1.88
C ARG A 68 3.90 3.21 1.16
N ILE A 69 2.88 3.89 1.69
CA ILE A 69 1.57 4.03 1.07
C ILE A 69 1.08 5.47 1.22
N GLY A 70 0.46 6.01 0.18
CA GLY A 70 -0.01 7.39 0.22
C GLY A 70 -0.89 7.76 -0.97
N HIS A 71 -1.27 9.04 -1.01
CA HIS A 71 -2.05 9.62 -2.09
C HIS A 71 -1.65 11.08 -2.35
N ASP A 72 -2.09 11.63 -3.48
CA ASP A 72 -1.76 13.00 -3.93
C ASP A 72 -2.76 14.08 -3.46
N ASN A 73 -3.70 13.71 -2.58
CA ASN A 73 -4.80 14.57 -2.11
C ASN A 73 -5.73 15.12 -3.22
N SER A 74 -5.72 14.54 -4.42
CA SER A 74 -6.64 14.95 -5.49
C SER A 74 -8.08 14.45 -5.27
N GLY A 75 -9.03 15.05 -5.99
CA GLY A 75 -10.44 14.67 -5.94
C GLY A 75 -11.20 15.20 -4.71
N LYS A 76 -12.50 14.89 -4.64
CA LYS A 76 -13.43 15.39 -3.60
C LYS A 76 -13.40 14.59 -2.29
N MET A 77 -12.89 13.36 -2.33
CA MET A 77 -12.82 12.45 -1.17
C MET A 77 -11.40 11.89 -1.03
N PRO A 78 -10.41 12.75 -0.70
CA PRO A 78 -9.01 12.31 -0.63
C PRO A 78 -8.72 11.51 0.65
N ARG A 79 -9.52 11.69 1.70
CA ARG A 79 -9.37 11.02 2.99
C ARG A 79 -9.48 9.51 2.84
N TRP A 80 -8.51 8.78 3.37
CA TRP A 80 -8.37 7.34 3.20
C TRP A 80 -8.11 6.66 4.55
N ASN A 81 -8.87 5.63 4.92
CA ASN A 81 -8.62 4.90 6.15
C ASN A 81 -8.26 3.45 5.85
N ILE A 82 -7.04 3.08 6.21
CA ILE A 82 -6.46 1.78 5.86
C ILE A 82 -6.33 0.95 7.14
N ASP A 83 -6.82 -0.28 7.14
CA ASP A 83 -6.56 -1.22 8.23
C ASP A 83 -5.17 -1.81 8.06
N HIS A 84 -4.91 -2.46 6.92
CA HIS A 84 -3.60 -3.04 6.60
C HIS A 84 -3.38 -3.20 5.09
N VAL A 85 -2.14 -3.52 4.72
CA VAL A 85 -1.74 -3.89 3.35
C VAL A 85 -1.16 -5.30 3.38
N LEU A 86 -1.53 -6.11 2.39
CA LEU A 86 -0.98 -7.43 2.13
C LEU A 86 -0.11 -7.37 0.88
N VAL A 87 1.10 -7.91 0.94
CA VAL A 87 1.98 -8.00 -0.22
C VAL A 87 2.36 -9.45 -0.44
N ARG A 88 2.06 -9.99 -1.61
CA ARG A 88 2.49 -11.33 -2.01
C ARG A 88 3.65 -11.22 -3.00
N ASN A 89 4.79 -11.79 -2.64
CA ASN A 89 5.87 -12.05 -3.59
C ASN A 89 5.48 -13.26 -4.44
N GLN A 90 5.23 -13.07 -5.73
CA GLN A 90 4.77 -14.15 -6.61
C GLN A 90 5.86 -15.18 -6.94
N LEU A 91 7.14 -14.81 -6.77
CA LEU A 91 8.25 -15.73 -6.98
C LEU A 91 8.42 -16.69 -5.79
N THR A 92 8.34 -16.17 -4.55
CA THR A 92 8.57 -16.98 -3.34
C THR A 92 7.28 -17.52 -2.71
N GLY A 93 6.13 -16.97 -3.06
CA GLY A 93 4.83 -17.27 -2.43
C GLY A 93 4.59 -16.56 -1.10
N SER A 94 5.62 -15.95 -0.50
CA SER A 94 5.54 -15.29 0.80
C SER A 94 4.53 -14.14 0.81
N VAL A 95 3.74 -14.06 1.88
CA VAL A 95 2.75 -13.00 2.10
C VAL A 95 3.14 -12.16 3.30
N TYR A 96 3.31 -10.85 3.10
CA TYR A 96 3.71 -9.90 4.13
C TYR A 96 2.52 -9.03 4.52
N ARG A 97 2.35 -8.81 5.82
CA ARG A 97 1.30 -7.95 6.38
C ARG A 97 1.90 -6.67 6.96
N PHE A 98 1.37 -5.54 6.52
CA PHE A 98 1.75 -4.19 6.97
C PHE A 98 0.54 -3.50 7.61
N PRO A 99 0.42 -3.47 8.96
CA PRO A 99 -0.66 -2.76 9.64
C PRO A 99 -0.54 -1.24 9.43
N CYS A 100 -1.68 -0.57 9.24
CA CYS A 100 -1.75 0.89 9.13
C CYS A 100 -2.66 1.47 10.23
N ARG A 101 -3.95 1.07 10.23
CA ARG A 101 -5.00 1.46 11.20
C ARG A 101 -5.15 2.96 11.44
N ARG A 102 -4.85 3.76 10.42
CA ARG A 102 -4.85 5.22 10.52
C ARG A 102 -5.44 5.87 9.27
N TRP A 103 -5.84 7.13 9.43
CA TRP A 103 -6.28 7.93 8.29
C TRP A 103 -5.08 8.52 7.55
N LEU A 104 -5.29 8.82 6.27
CA LEU A 104 -4.43 9.65 5.43
C LEU A 104 -5.32 10.74 4.84
N GLY A 105 -4.90 12.00 4.90
CA GLY A 105 -5.61 13.14 4.31
C GLY A 105 -5.60 14.38 5.19
N LYS A 106 -5.79 15.55 4.57
CA LYS A 106 -5.89 16.83 5.28
C LYS A 106 -7.18 16.92 6.13
N GLY A 107 -7.06 17.53 7.30
CA GLY A 107 -8.14 17.72 8.27
C GLY A 107 -8.59 16.43 8.97
N ILE A 108 -7.73 15.40 9.01
CA ILE A 108 -8.05 14.14 9.70
C ILE A 108 -6.78 13.49 10.27
N ASP A 109 -6.90 12.92 11.47
CA ASP A 109 -5.81 12.27 12.19
C ASP A 109 -4.60 13.20 12.39
N ASP A 110 -3.49 12.99 11.69
CA ASP A 110 -2.27 13.82 11.76
C ASP A 110 -2.00 14.63 10.48
N ASP A 111 -3.01 14.84 9.63
CA ASP A 111 -2.94 15.53 8.34
C ASP A 111 -1.96 14.91 7.32
N SER A 112 -1.41 13.72 7.61
CA SER A 112 -0.45 13.06 6.74
C SER A 112 -1.11 12.51 5.47
N LEU A 113 -0.46 12.68 4.32
CA LEU A 113 -0.90 12.11 3.04
C LEU A 113 -0.26 10.75 2.72
N GLU A 114 0.72 10.34 3.52
CA GLU A 114 1.44 9.09 3.36
C GLU A 114 1.88 8.49 4.71
N ARG A 115 2.16 7.19 4.71
CA ARG A 115 2.69 6.46 5.87
C ARG A 115 3.76 5.47 5.43
N LEU A 116 4.81 5.36 6.25
CA LEU A 116 5.78 4.28 6.22
C LEU A 116 5.34 3.21 7.23
N LEU A 117 5.08 2.00 6.74
CA LEU A 117 4.62 0.87 7.53
C LEU A 117 5.75 -0.15 7.64
N PHE A 118 5.85 -0.79 8.80
CA PHE A 118 6.79 -1.87 9.05
C PHE A 118 6.08 -3.22 8.93
N VAL A 119 6.79 -4.23 8.45
CA VAL A 119 6.25 -5.60 8.41
C VAL A 119 5.94 -6.07 9.83
N ASP A 120 4.76 -6.68 10.00
CA ASP A 120 4.27 -7.23 11.26
C ASP A 120 4.35 -8.76 11.26
N SER A 121 3.98 -9.37 10.13
CA SER A 121 3.95 -10.82 9.97
C SER A 121 4.21 -11.23 8.53
N THR A 122 4.78 -12.43 8.38
CA THR A 122 5.01 -13.10 7.10
C THR A 122 4.45 -14.52 7.18
N TYR A 123 3.69 -14.92 6.16
CA TYR A 123 3.09 -16.26 6.01
C TYR A 123 3.59 -16.95 4.75
#